data_AF-M5SMH0-F1
#
_entry.id   AF-M5SMH0-F1
#
_cell.length_a   1.000
_cell.length_b   1.000
_cell.length_c   1.000
_cell.angle_alpha   90.00
_cell.angle_beta   90.00
_cell.angle_gamma   90.00
#
_symmetry.space_group_name_H-M   'P 1'
#
loop_
_entity.id
_entity.type
_entity.pdbx_description
1 polymer ?
#
loop_
_entity_poly.entity_id
_entity_poly.type
_entity_poly.pdbx_seq_one_letter_code
_entity_poly.pdbx_strand_id
1 'polypeptide(L)'
;MHSQVLRAEETSFQQFLDNAARNMAEADRRDSLQPETPPAAHSTPLSSSTNDTLVLPPEPSEVTTAVDTIAPWWESIAFSGLLQTPEQVSFDLPTVLTDTLETSPRISSVSRRTSIAYEKIVQQNAVFDPTLLLEGGYGRVNDPVGSTLTTGGPDRLIQNSVIASGGFRKLTRRGAVVDLTQELGTLDSNSLFFEPNPQGNSRVSLSITQPLLATSGEVYNTRLVTQASIDSRIAWQEMRSEVEAHLVDTFQAFWRLYERRCHLVQQRSLIERGEQIARIVDGRADLDSGPLQRIKVQRRLANDRDRQIEIEAELQRLQVRLRTLVGSPELTALNQSVEMIPLANPAIPKDEIALKDAIVRGLEYRPDIQAATQELAAAGLGINVTRNELKPQLDAVFDAYLSGLRGNNRFFQAFGDQFTEGPGLTATLQYSLPYGRRAARSRVREARYRYQQRSEELRQSLLVARREIETALIQANANFQLRESKAITLQAAIREEEIAMRRWELLAGDGGPTALVLEDLLETQKRRTESEQLFVTAQVSSIISLIELQKAMGTLLMTEGVEPCRPGNTSEIEILQIEPVEIDQLHAPAQTNQWSPQVVGESLIGEVGLIEFEDSSSGDAASTLERME
;
A
#
# COMPACT_ATOMS: atom_id res chain seq x y z
N MET A 1 -49.21 11.50 45.54
CA MET A 1 -48.34 12.64 45.19
C MET A 1 -47.90 12.48 43.74
N HIS A 2 -47.81 13.62 43.05
CA HIS A 2 -47.84 13.82 41.60
C HIS A 2 -46.69 13.23 40.79
N SER A 3 -46.98 12.87 39.52
CA SER A 3 -46.48 13.54 38.28
C SER A 3 -46.80 12.62 37.09
N GLN A 4 -47.80 12.96 36.27
CA GLN A 4 -47.71 13.75 35.03
C GLN A 4 -46.81 13.13 33.95
N VAL A 5 -47.49 12.50 32.98
CA VAL A 5 -47.47 12.75 31.52
C VAL A 5 -46.12 13.18 30.93
N LEU A 6 -45.63 12.40 29.95
CA LEU A 6 -45.18 12.88 28.64
C LEU A 6 -45.04 11.69 27.67
N ARG A 7 -45.98 11.64 26.71
CA ARG A 7 -45.85 10.92 25.42
C ARG A 7 -44.90 11.77 24.56
N ALA A 8 -43.81 11.20 24.07
CA ALA A 8 -42.85 11.87 23.19
C ALA A 8 -42.58 11.03 21.93
N GLU A 9 -43.14 11.51 20.82
CA GLU A 9 -42.60 11.61 19.46
C GLU A 9 -41.74 10.48 18.87
N GLU A 10 -42.38 9.63 18.06
CA GLU A 10 -41.75 8.75 17.04
C GLU A 10 -42.07 9.20 15.60
N THR A 11 -42.49 10.44 15.37
CA THR A 11 -43.17 10.83 14.13
C THR A 11 -42.32 11.52 13.04
N SER A 12 -41.01 11.72 13.20
CA SER A 12 -40.23 12.52 12.23
C SER A 12 -39.69 11.73 11.02
N PHE A 13 -39.33 10.45 11.17
CA PHE A 13 -38.68 9.69 10.10
C PHE A 13 -39.68 9.06 9.12
N GLN A 14 -40.82 8.57 9.61
CA GLN A 14 -41.88 8.05 8.73
C GLN A 14 -42.56 9.17 7.91
N GLN A 15 -42.72 10.37 8.48
CA GLN A 15 -43.20 11.54 7.73
C GLN A 15 -42.23 11.99 6.63
N PHE A 16 -40.92 11.79 6.83
CA PHE A 16 -39.92 12.07 5.80
C PHE A 16 -40.02 11.10 4.61
N LEU A 17 -40.19 9.80 4.88
CA LEU A 17 -40.36 8.78 3.85
C LEU A 17 -41.67 8.94 3.05
N ASP A 18 -42.78 9.28 3.72
CA ASP A 18 -44.07 9.53 3.06
C ASP A 18 -44.04 10.79 2.18
N ASN A 19 -43.33 11.84 2.60
CA ASN A 19 -43.16 13.05 1.79
C ASN A 19 -42.21 12.83 0.61
N ALA A 20 -41.17 12.00 0.77
CA ALA A 20 -40.29 11.61 -0.33
C ALA A 20 -41.03 10.78 -1.41
N ALA A 21 -41.90 9.86 -0.99
CA ALA A 21 -42.72 9.07 -1.90
C ALA A 21 -43.76 9.91 -2.65
N ARG A 22 -44.38 10.92 -2.01
CA ARG A 22 -45.32 11.84 -2.66
C ARG A 22 -44.64 12.76 -3.67
N ASN A 23 -43.43 13.23 -3.38
CA ASN A 23 -42.68 14.09 -4.30
C ASN A 23 -42.20 13.33 -5.55
N MET A 24 -41.90 12.03 -5.45
CA MET A 24 -41.64 11.19 -6.65
C MET A 24 -42.89 10.96 -7.48
N ALA A 25 -44.06 10.76 -6.85
CA ALA A 25 -45.32 10.57 -7.59
C ALA A 25 -45.84 11.85 -8.28
N GLU A 26 -45.48 13.04 -7.78
CA GLU A 26 -45.79 14.32 -8.45
C GLU A 26 -44.80 14.68 -9.56
N ALA A 27 -43.57 14.15 -9.53
CA ALA A 27 -42.60 14.30 -10.61
C ALA A 27 -43.00 13.51 -11.87
N ASP A 28 -43.46 12.26 -11.70
CA ASP A 28 -43.92 11.41 -12.82
C ASP A 28 -45.21 11.91 -13.48
N ARG A 29 -46.00 12.77 -12.81
CA ARG A 29 -47.21 13.37 -13.39
C ARG A 29 -46.92 14.56 -14.31
N ARG A 30 -45.75 15.19 -14.23
CA ARG A 30 -45.41 16.38 -15.04
C ARG A 30 -44.85 16.05 -16.42
N ASP A 31 -44.46 14.80 -16.68
CA ASP A 31 -43.84 14.36 -17.94
C ASP A 31 -44.83 13.81 -19.00
N SER A 32 -46.15 14.02 -18.84
CA SER A 32 -47.17 13.49 -19.77
C SER A 32 -47.89 14.52 -20.65
N LEU A 33 -47.36 15.73 -20.81
CA LEU A 33 -47.92 16.72 -21.74
C LEU A 33 -47.18 16.71 -23.08
N GLN A 34 -47.78 16.02 -24.06
CA GLN A 34 -47.39 16.05 -25.47
C GLN A 34 -47.63 17.45 -26.07
N PRO A 35 -46.75 17.96 -26.96
CA PRO A 35 -47.02 19.17 -27.72
C PRO A 35 -47.94 18.88 -28.91
N GLU A 36 -49.05 19.64 -29.02
CA GLU A 36 -49.94 19.62 -30.17
C GLU A 36 -49.23 20.09 -31.45
N THR A 37 -49.41 19.31 -32.53
CA THR A 37 -48.96 19.64 -33.89
C THR A 37 -50.15 20.13 -34.71
N PRO A 38 -50.10 21.25 -35.44
CA PRO A 38 -51.13 21.63 -36.40
C PRO A 38 -50.88 20.98 -37.78
N PRO A 39 -51.94 20.77 -38.60
CA PRO A 39 -51.84 19.97 -39.83
C PRO A 39 -51.37 20.78 -41.04
N ALA A 40 -50.69 20.10 -41.97
CA ALA A 40 -50.28 20.64 -43.27
C ALA A 40 -51.28 20.27 -44.38
N ALA A 41 -51.59 21.23 -45.27
CA ALA A 41 -52.05 20.94 -46.64
C ALA A 41 -51.82 22.12 -47.61
N HIS A 42 -50.91 21.88 -48.56
CA HIS A 42 -50.86 22.25 -50.00
C HIS A 42 -51.30 23.63 -50.54
N SER A 43 -50.36 24.32 -51.21
CA SER A 43 -50.44 24.61 -52.67
C SER A 43 -49.16 25.26 -53.21
N THR A 44 -48.54 24.64 -54.22
CA THR A 44 -47.56 25.20 -55.17
C THR A 44 -48.26 26.00 -56.31
N PRO A 45 -47.55 26.59 -57.29
CA PRO A 45 -46.62 27.73 -57.25
C PRO A 45 -46.99 28.80 -58.33
N LEU A 46 -46.39 30.00 -58.37
CA LEU A 46 -46.18 30.75 -59.65
C LEU A 46 -45.34 32.03 -59.47
N SER A 47 -44.20 32.01 -60.17
CA SER A 47 -43.59 33.07 -61.01
C SER A 47 -43.29 34.49 -60.47
N SER A 48 -41.98 34.72 -60.33
CA SER A 48 -41.14 35.65 -61.12
C SER A 48 -41.06 37.15 -60.79
N SER A 49 -39.80 37.60 -60.82
CA SER A 49 -39.27 38.96 -61.01
C SER A 49 -39.26 39.80 -59.72
N THR A 50 -38.21 40.49 -59.28
CA THR A 50 -36.98 40.98 -59.92
C THR A 50 -35.93 41.22 -58.83
N ASN A 51 -34.64 41.11 -59.19
CA ASN A 51 -33.47 41.44 -58.39
C ASN A 51 -33.60 42.74 -57.57
N ASP A 52 -33.24 42.66 -56.29
CA ASP A 52 -32.32 43.65 -55.71
C ASP A 52 -31.47 42.99 -54.61
N THR A 53 -30.17 43.01 -54.85
CA THR A 53 -29.10 42.45 -54.02
C THR A 53 -28.89 43.28 -52.76
N LEU A 54 -29.18 42.69 -51.59
CA LEU A 54 -28.55 43.04 -50.33
C LEU A 54 -27.69 41.84 -49.89
N VAL A 55 -26.40 41.94 -50.15
CA VAL A 55 -25.39 40.98 -49.69
C VAL A 55 -25.24 41.16 -48.17
N LEU A 56 -25.76 40.19 -47.42
CA LEU A 56 -25.39 39.99 -46.01
C LEU A 56 -23.96 39.39 -45.97
N PRO A 57 -23.10 39.81 -45.03
CA PRO A 57 -21.79 39.19 -44.84
C PRO A 57 -21.97 37.71 -44.45
N PRO A 58 -21.07 36.80 -44.89
CA PRO A 58 -21.20 35.39 -44.58
C PRO A 58 -21.10 35.16 -43.07
N GLU A 59 -22.02 34.35 -42.55
CA GLU A 59 -21.92 33.78 -41.19
C GLU A 59 -20.55 33.09 -41.02
N PRO A 60 -19.87 33.25 -39.88
CA PRO A 60 -18.62 32.56 -39.65
C PRO A 60 -18.87 31.06 -39.62
N SER A 61 -18.13 30.37 -40.47
CA SER A 61 -18.06 28.91 -40.62
C SER A 61 -18.12 28.19 -39.28
N GLU A 62 -18.89 27.11 -39.25
CA GLU A 62 -18.89 26.11 -38.18
C GLU A 62 -17.45 25.84 -37.70
N VAL A 63 -17.26 25.98 -36.39
CA VAL A 63 -15.98 25.72 -35.72
C VAL A 63 -15.66 24.24 -35.89
N THR A 64 -14.86 23.93 -36.92
CA THR A 64 -14.24 22.61 -37.10
C THR A 64 -13.49 22.26 -35.82
N THR A 65 -13.92 21.21 -35.13
CA THR A 65 -13.41 20.67 -33.86
C THR A 65 -12.11 19.88 -34.04
N ALA A 66 -11.19 20.38 -34.85
CA ALA A 66 -9.82 19.87 -34.91
C ALA A 66 -8.91 20.93 -34.29
N VAL A 67 -8.67 20.80 -32.98
CA VAL A 67 -7.61 21.55 -32.31
C VAL A 67 -6.29 20.95 -32.77
N ASP A 68 -5.73 21.48 -33.85
CA ASP A 68 -4.33 21.26 -34.18
C ASP A 68 -3.49 21.65 -32.95
N THR A 69 -2.78 20.67 -32.40
CA THR A 69 -2.02 20.76 -31.15
C THR A 69 -0.72 21.53 -31.40
N ILE A 70 -0.85 22.83 -31.65
CA ILE A 70 0.29 23.74 -31.50
C ILE A 70 0.65 23.74 -30.02
N ALA A 71 1.89 23.36 -29.71
CA ALA A 71 2.43 23.40 -28.36
C ALA A 71 2.18 24.79 -27.75
N PRO A 72 1.72 24.89 -26.50
CA PRO A 72 1.46 26.18 -25.88
C PRO A 72 2.71 27.07 -25.88
N TRP A 73 2.54 28.37 -26.10
CA TRP A 73 3.66 29.31 -26.27
C TRP A 73 4.62 29.37 -25.06
N TRP A 74 4.13 29.00 -23.86
CA TRP A 74 4.91 29.03 -22.62
C TRP A 74 5.76 27.78 -22.39
N GLU A 75 5.51 26.66 -23.09
CA GLU A 75 6.10 25.36 -22.78
C GLU A 75 7.63 25.36 -22.96
N SER A 76 8.12 25.87 -24.10
CA SER A 76 9.57 25.97 -24.36
C SER A 76 10.29 26.90 -23.38
N ILE A 77 9.60 27.92 -22.87
CA ILE A 77 10.15 28.88 -21.90
C ILE A 77 10.15 28.26 -20.50
N ALA A 78 9.12 27.48 -20.15
CA ALA A 78 9.05 26.78 -18.86
C ALA A 78 10.20 25.77 -18.67
N PHE A 79 10.73 25.22 -19.77
CA PHE A 79 11.91 24.35 -19.80
C PHE A 79 13.26 25.09 -19.82
N SER A 80 13.26 26.42 -19.78
CA SER A 80 14.47 27.24 -19.64
C SER A 80 14.71 27.64 -18.18
N GLY A 81 15.90 28.13 -17.84
CA GLY A 81 16.18 28.69 -16.51
C GLY A 81 15.36 29.95 -16.23
N LEU A 82 14.47 29.90 -15.23
CA LEU A 82 13.58 30.99 -14.85
C LEU A 82 14.10 31.76 -13.64
N LEU A 83 14.91 31.13 -12.80
CA LEU A 83 15.49 31.74 -11.61
C LEU A 83 16.86 32.33 -11.94
N GLN A 84 17.25 33.41 -11.23
CA GLN A 84 18.57 34.03 -11.38
C GLN A 84 19.66 33.22 -10.64
N THR A 85 19.69 31.91 -10.88
CA THR A 85 20.61 30.97 -10.24
C THR A 85 21.64 30.44 -11.24
N PRO A 86 22.92 30.31 -10.82
CA PRO A 86 24.00 29.91 -11.72
C PRO A 86 24.00 28.43 -12.09
N GLU A 87 23.36 27.59 -11.27
CA GLU A 87 23.30 26.13 -11.45
C GLU A 87 21.86 25.71 -11.77
N GLN A 88 21.71 24.91 -12.83
CA GLN A 88 20.43 24.40 -13.32
C GLN A 88 20.56 22.89 -13.53
N VAL A 89 19.57 22.14 -13.06
CA VAL A 89 19.48 20.69 -13.24
C VAL A 89 18.15 20.37 -13.90
N SER A 90 18.22 19.81 -15.11
CA SER A 90 17.07 19.31 -15.83
C SER A 90 16.92 17.81 -15.61
N PHE A 91 15.69 17.36 -15.41
CA PHE A 91 15.37 15.94 -15.21
C PHE A 91 14.02 15.61 -15.85
N ASP A 92 13.89 14.40 -16.36
CA ASP A 92 12.63 13.85 -16.83
C ASP A 92 11.96 12.98 -15.75
N LEU A 93 10.72 12.58 -16.00
CA LEU A 93 9.97 11.75 -15.07
C LEU A 93 10.63 10.37 -14.83
N PRO A 94 11.13 9.65 -15.86
CA PRO A 94 11.84 8.38 -15.66
C PRO A 94 13.13 8.50 -14.84
N THR A 95 13.93 9.57 -15.03
CA THR A 95 15.13 9.81 -14.22
C THR A 95 14.75 10.04 -12.76
N VAL A 96 13.71 10.85 -12.50
CA VAL A 96 13.23 11.08 -11.11
C VAL A 96 12.73 9.79 -10.47
N LEU A 97 12.03 8.94 -11.22
CA LEU A 97 11.60 7.62 -10.75
C LEU A 97 12.80 6.79 -10.34
N THR A 98 13.78 6.64 -11.23
CA THR A 98 15.00 5.85 -11.02
C THR A 98 15.79 6.35 -9.81
N ASP A 99 16.07 7.66 -9.77
CA ASP A 99 16.80 8.30 -8.67
C ASP A 99 16.06 8.11 -7.35
N THR A 100 14.73 8.18 -7.34
CA THR A 100 13.93 7.98 -6.12
C THR A 100 14.01 6.54 -5.66
N LEU A 101 13.91 5.56 -6.56
CA LEU A 101 14.00 4.13 -6.23
C LEU A 101 15.37 3.77 -5.64
N GLU A 102 16.45 4.32 -6.21
CA GLU A 102 17.82 4.00 -5.78
C GLU A 102 18.26 4.78 -4.54
N THR A 103 17.95 6.07 -4.47
CA THR A 103 18.55 6.96 -3.47
C THR A 103 17.64 7.30 -2.30
N SER A 104 16.32 7.11 -2.42
CA SER A 104 15.39 7.55 -1.38
C SER A 104 15.57 6.76 -0.07
N PRO A 105 15.86 7.44 1.06
CA PRO A 105 15.95 6.78 2.35
C PRO A 105 14.64 6.11 2.79
N ARG A 106 13.50 6.64 2.33
CA ARG A 106 12.18 6.05 2.64
C ARG A 106 12.05 4.67 2.00
N ILE A 107 12.37 4.55 0.71
CA ILE A 107 12.27 3.29 -0.03
C ILE A 107 13.23 2.24 0.54
N SER A 108 14.49 2.63 0.77
CA SER A 108 15.50 1.78 1.43
C SER A 108 15.05 1.27 2.81
N SER A 109 14.46 2.14 3.64
CA SER A 109 13.91 1.75 4.95
C SER A 109 12.80 0.69 4.85
N VAL A 110 11.87 0.87 3.91
CA VAL A 110 10.74 -0.04 3.71
C VAL A 110 11.22 -1.40 3.16
N SER A 111 12.13 -1.40 2.17
CA SER A 111 12.76 -2.63 1.67
C SER A 111 13.49 -3.40 2.78
N ARG A 112 14.26 -2.71 3.63
CA ARG A 112 14.96 -3.31 4.77
C ARG A 112 13.99 -3.90 5.79
N ARG A 113 12.86 -3.25 6.07
CA ARG A 113 11.82 -3.79 6.97
C ARG A 113 11.29 -5.14 6.45
N THR A 114 11.06 -5.27 5.16
CA THR A 114 10.62 -6.53 4.56
C THR A 114 11.73 -7.58 4.54
N SER A 115 12.98 -7.16 4.32
CA SER A 115 14.16 -8.04 4.45
C SER A 115 14.27 -8.64 5.86
N ILE A 116 14.05 -7.81 6.89
CA ILE A 116 13.98 -8.24 8.30
C ILE A 116 12.85 -9.26 8.52
N ALA A 117 11.70 -9.09 7.86
CA ALA A 117 10.59 -10.05 7.96
C ALA A 117 10.96 -11.43 7.36
N TYR A 118 11.72 -11.46 6.27
CA TYR A 118 12.27 -12.71 5.72
C TYR A 118 13.30 -13.36 6.66
N GLU A 119 14.17 -12.58 7.30
CA GLU A 119 15.12 -13.10 8.30
C GLU A 119 14.41 -13.77 9.49
N LYS A 120 13.22 -13.30 9.88
CA LYS A 120 12.42 -13.98 10.91
C LYS A 120 12.06 -15.41 10.51
N ILE A 121 11.87 -15.72 9.22
CA ILE A 121 11.62 -17.09 8.76
C ILE A 121 12.85 -17.97 9.03
N VAL A 122 14.06 -17.45 8.79
CA VAL A 122 15.31 -18.15 9.08
C VAL A 122 15.44 -18.40 10.57
N GLN A 123 15.16 -17.38 11.40
CA GLN A 123 15.16 -17.51 12.87
C GLN A 123 14.17 -18.57 13.36
N GLN A 124 12.95 -18.62 12.83
CA GLN A 124 11.97 -19.64 13.22
C GLN A 124 12.37 -21.04 12.71
N ASN A 125 13.05 -21.14 11.57
CA ASN A 125 13.58 -22.42 11.09
C ASN A 125 14.77 -22.91 11.91
N ALA A 126 15.61 -22.00 12.43
CA ALA A 126 16.80 -22.34 13.21
C ALA A 126 16.48 -23.07 14.54
N VAL A 127 15.22 -23.01 15.01
CA VAL A 127 14.74 -23.82 16.14
C VAL A 127 14.89 -25.34 15.89
N PHE A 128 14.95 -25.76 14.63
CA PHE A 128 15.15 -27.16 14.24
C PHE A 128 16.64 -27.53 14.02
N ASP A 129 17.56 -26.58 14.17
CA ASP A 129 18.99 -26.83 14.06
C ASP A 129 19.51 -27.58 15.29
N PRO A 130 20.52 -28.46 15.13
CA PRO A 130 21.11 -29.15 16.26
C PRO A 130 21.85 -28.16 17.16
N THR A 131 21.58 -28.26 18.46
CA THR A 131 22.22 -27.47 19.51
C THR A 131 23.31 -28.30 20.18
N LEU A 132 24.52 -27.74 20.29
CA LEU A 132 25.61 -28.32 21.08
C LEU A 132 25.45 -27.91 22.54
N LEU A 133 25.39 -28.89 23.42
CA LEU A 133 25.28 -28.73 24.87
C LEU A 133 26.63 -29.08 25.49
N LEU A 134 27.17 -28.19 26.31
CA LEU A 134 28.36 -28.43 27.12
C LEU A 134 28.06 -27.95 28.54
N GLU A 135 28.20 -28.83 29.51
CA GLU A 135 27.96 -28.52 30.92
C GLU A 135 29.16 -28.98 31.75
N GLY A 136 29.54 -28.17 32.73
CA GLY A 136 30.60 -28.48 33.68
C GLY A 136 30.15 -28.07 35.07
N GLY A 137 30.22 -29.00 36.01
CA GLY A 137 29.77 -28.80 37.38
C GLY A 137 30.79 -29.32 38.39
N TYR A 138 30.94 -28.58 39.49
CA TYR A 138 31.60 -29.05 40.70
C TYR A 138 30.62 -28.90 41.86
N GLY A 139 30.32 -30.02 42.52
CA GLY A 139 29.40 -30.06 43.65
C GLY A 139 30.12 -30.57 44.89
N ARG A 140 29.93 -29.89 46.02
CA ARG A 140 30.35 -30.39 47.32
C ARG A 140 29.16 -30.44 48.27
N VAL A 141 28.78 -31.65 48.66
CA VAL A 141 27.77 -31.89 49.69
C VAL A 141 28.48 -32.05 51.03
N ASN A 142 27.92 -31.45 52.08
CA ASN A 142 28.43 -31.55 53.44
C ASN A 142 27.26 -31.54 54.42
N ASP A 143 26.56 -32.67 54.50
CA ASP A 143 25.31 -32.77 55.25
C ASP A 143 25.52 -33.57 56.55
N PRO A 144 24.92 -33.16 57.67
CA PRO A 144 24.91 -33.98 58.88
C PRO A 144 24.09 -35.25 58.63
N VAL A 145 24.59 -36.39 59.11
CA VAL A 145 23.88 -37.67 58.95
C VAL A 145 23.28 -38.13 60.28
N GLY A 146 22.00 -38.52 60.24
CA GLY A 146 21.27 -39.00 61.42
C GLY A 146 21.36 -40.51 61.65
N SER A 147 22.07 -41.24 60.78
CA SER A 147 22.20 -42.70 60.83
C SER A 147 23.61 -43.14 60.48
N THR A 148 24.14 -44.09 61.25
CA THR A 148 25.43 -44.72 60.99
C THR A 148 25.44 -45.55 59.72
N LEU A 149 24.27 -45.93 59.18
CA LEU A 149 24.12 -46.65 57.92
C LEU A 149 24.38 -45.77 56.68
N THR A 150 24.47 -44.44 56.83
CA THR A 150 24.68 -43.52 55.71
C THR A 150 26.17 -43.32 55.38
N THR A 151 27.01 -43.19 56.42
CA THR A 151 28.46 -42.93 56.28
C THR A 151 29.33 -44.07 56.81
N GLY A 152 28.77 -45.00 57.59
CA GLY A 152 29.50 -46.07 58.27
C GLY A 152 30.25 -45.64 59.54
N GLY A 153 30.10 -44.39 59.98
CA GLY A 153 30.77 -43.89 61.19
C GLY A 153 30.85 -42.37 61.31
N PRO A 154 31.29 -41.63 60.27
CA PRO A 154 31.38 -40.17 60.31
C PRO A 154 30.03 -39.47 60.54
N ASP A 155 29.98 -38.47 61.42
CA ASP A 155 28.75 -37.70 61.75
C ASP A 155 28.24 -36.81 60.60
N ARG A 156 29.00 -36.68 59.51
CA ARG A 156 28.66 -35.91 58.31
C ARG A 156 29.03 -36.65 57.03
N LEU A 157 28.16 -36.57 56.04
CA LEU A 157 28.40 -37.02 54.67
C LEU A 157 29.08 -35.88 53.90
N ILE A 158 30.31 -36.12 53.47
CA ILE A 158 31.05 -35.24 52.58
C ILE A 158 31.17 -35.95 51.23
N GLN A 159 30.65 -35.31 50.19
CA GLN A 159 30.78 -35.79 48.81
C GLN A 159 31.31 -34.67 47.94
N ASN A 160 32.35 -34.96 47.16
CA ASN A 160 32.82 -34.08 46.11
C ASN A 160 32.50 -34.73 44.77
N SER A 161 31.87 -33.97 43.89
CA SER A 161 31.50 -34.40 42.55
C SER A 161 32.05 -33.42 41.53
N VAL A 162 32.62 -33.95 40.46
CA VAL A 162 32.95 -33.21 39.25
C VAL A 162 32.20 -33.89 38.13
N ILE A 163 31.45 -33.12 37.34
CA ILE A 163 30.70 -33.64 36.19
C ILE A 163 31.03 -32.74 35.01
N ALA A 164 31.32 -33.35 33.87
CA ALA A 164 31.46 -32.72 32.59
C ALA A 164 30.57 -33.47 31.60
N SER A 165 29.65 -32.78 30.96
CA SER A 165 28.79 -33.37 29.94
C SER A 165 28.91 -32.62 28.61
N GLY A 166 28.79 -33.35 27.52
CA GLY A 166 28.76 -32.82 26.17
C GLY A 166 27.76 -33.58 25.32
N GLY A 167 27.01 -32.90 24.47
CA GLY A 167 25.97 -33.56 23.68
C GLY A 167 25.35 -32.71 22.59
N PHE A 168 24.49 -33.33 21.80
CA PHE A 168 23.69 -32.68 20.76
C PHE A 168 22.20 -32.88 21.04
N ARG A 169 21.43 -31.81 20.93
CA ARG A 169 19.96 -31.81 21.02
C ARG A 169 19.36 -31.27 19.73
N LYS A 170 18.40 -31.99 19.15
CA LYS A 170 17.70 -31.56 17.93
C LYS A 170 16.20 -31.77 18.03
N LEU A 171 15.43 -30.73 17.70
CA LEU A 171 14.00 -30.82 17.45
C LEU A 171 13.74 -31.12 15.96
N THR A 172 12.95 -32.14 15.67
CA THR A 172 12.55 -32.47 14.30
C THR A 172 11.27 -31.72 13.89
N ARG A 173 11.06 -31.51 12.59
CA ARG A 173 9.83 -30.87 12.06
C ARG A 173 8.54 -31.62 12.43
N ARG A 174 8.62 -32.91 12.77
CA ARG A 174 7.48 -33.72 13.21
C ARG A 174 7.20 -33.63 14.72
N GLY A 175 8.08 -32.94 15.47
CA GLY A 175 7.95 -32.72 16.92
C GLY A 175 8.81 -33.64 17.80
N ALA A 176 9.55 -34.60 17.22
CA ALA A 176 10.46 -35.44 17.98
C ALA A 176 11.66 -34.64 18.50
N VAL A 177 12.02 -34.82 19.77
CA VAL A 177 13.27 -34.32 20.35
C VAL A 177 14.25 -35.49 20.43
N VAL A 178 15.43 -35.31 19.85
CA VAL A 178 16.53 -36.28 19.89
C VAL A 178 17.68 -35.66 20.67
N ASP A 179 18.03 -36.27 21.79
CA ASP A 179 19.11 -35.87 22.68
C ASP A 179 20.17 -36.97 22.74
N LEU A 180 21.40 -36.65 22.36
CA LEU A 180 22.57 -37.51 22.51
C LEU A 180 23.54 -36.82 23.45
N THR A 181 23.79 -37.39 24.62
CA THR A 181 24.65 -36.80 25.65
C THR A 181 25.70 -37.80 26.13
N GLN A 182 26.92 -37.31 26.32
CA GLN A 182 28.02 -37.98 26.98
C GLN A 182 28.31 -37.24 28.28
N GLU A 183 28.20 -37.93 29.40
CA GLU A 183 28.54 -37.47 30.73
C GLU A 183 29.82 -38.17 31.18
N LEU A 184 30.72 -37.42 31.81
CA LEU A 184 31.94 -37.89 32.46
C LEU A 184 31.99 -37.26 33.84
N GLY A 185 32.42 -38.01 34.84
CA GLY A 185 32.53 -37.42 36.17
C GLY A 185 33.36 -38.23 37.14
N THR A 186 33.56 -37.61 38.29
CA THR A 186 34.19 -38.21 39.46
C THR A 186 33.33 -37.97 40.68
N LEU A 187 33.21 -38.97 41.55
CA LEU A 187 32.50 -38.88 42.81
C LEU A 187 33.38 -39.45 43.92
N ASP A 188 33.78 -38.58 44.84
CA ASP A 188 34.54 -38.91 46.03
C ASP A 188 33.61 -38.80 47.24
N SER A 189 33.57 -39.83 48.09
CA SER A 189 32.75 -39.80 49.31
C SER A 189 33.56 -40.21 50.53
N ASN A 190 33.24 -39.67 51.71
CA ASN A 190 33.78 -40.16 52.98
C ASN A 190 32.98 -41.35 53.58
N SER A 191 31.97 -41.88 52.86
CA SER A 191 31.18 -43.02 53.33
C SER A 191 31.95 -44.34 53.17
N LEU A 192 31.93 -45.17 54.22
CA LEU A 192 32.55 -46.50 54.22
C LEU A 192 31.77 -47.54 53.41
N PHE A 193 30.52 -47.25 53.05
CA PHE A 193 29.69 -48.12 52.20
C PHE A 193 29.77 -47.75 50.71
N PHE A 194 30.57 -46.75 50.37
CA PHE A 194 30.76 -46.31 49.00
C PHE A 194 31.96 -47.06 48.40
N GLU A 195 31.69 -48.10 47.63
CA GLU A 195 32.70 -48.90 46.93
C GLU A 195 32.36 -49.03 45.43
N PRO A 196 33.34 -48.90 44.53
CA PRO A 196 34.72 -48.46 44.78
C PRO A 196 34.75 -46.97 45.18
N ASN A 197 35.80 -46.49 45.85
CA ASN A 197 35.96 -45.08 46.20
C ASN A 197 37.45 -44.71 46.10
N PRO A 198 37.81 -43.62 45.42
CA PRO A 198 36.96 -42.69 44.68
C PRO A 198 36.45 -43.24 43.34
N GLN A 199 35.32 -42.75 42.81
CA GLN A 199 34.68 -43.28 41.58
C GLN A 199 34.89 -42.35 40.39
N GLY A 200 35.30 -42.90 39.25
CA GLY A 200 35.11 -42.29 37.94
C GLY A 200 33.91 -42.92 37.25
N ASN A 201 32.98 -42.08 36.77
CA ASN A 201 31.81 -42.52 36.02
C ASN A 201 31.82 -41.94 34.59
N SER A 202 31.21 -42.68 33.68
CA SER A 202 30.98 -42.26 32.30
C SER A 202 29.62 -42.77 31.86
N ARG A 203 28.84 -41.95 31.16
CA ARG A 203 27.52 -42.35 30.64
C ARG A 203 27.27 -41.72 29.28
N VAL A 204 26.99 -42.54 28.27
CA VAL A 204 26.36 -42.09 27.02
C VAL A 204 24.88 -42.36 27.12
N SER A 205 24.04 -41.37 26.84
CA SER A 205 22.60 -41.53 26.71
C SER A 205 22.09 -40.99 25.38
N LEU A 206 21.21 -41.76 24.76
CA LEU A 206 20.37 -41.38 23.64
C LEU A 206 18.92 -41.35 24.14
N SER A 207 18.30 -40.18 24.14
CA SER A 207 16.89 -40.00 24.46
C SER A 207 16.14 -39.53 23.23
N ILE A 208 15.05 -40.20 22.90
CA ILE A 208 14.14 -39.85 21.81
C ILE A 208 12.75 -39.68 22.40
N THR A 209 12.25 -38.45 22.40
CA THR A 209 10.88 -38.12 22.84
C THR A 209 10.03 -37.73 21.64
N GLN A 210 9.04 -38.56 21.31
CA GLN A 210 8.15 -38.36 20.16
C GLN A 210 6.71 -38.11 20.64
N PRO A 211 6.13 -36.91 20.41
CA PRO A 211 4.70 -36.69 20.61
C PRO A 211 3.90 -37.43 19.54
N LEU A 212 2.85 -38.14 19.94
CA LEU A 212 2.01 -38.97 19.07
C LEU A 212 0.63 -38.36 18.78
N LEU A 213 0.11 -37.49 19.66
CA LEU A 213 -1.25 -36.93 19.55
C LEU A 213 -1.25 -35.40 19.61
N ALA A 214 -1.56 -34.78 20.75
CA ALA A 214 -1.33 -33.34 20.90
C ALA A 214 0.15 -33.03 20.64
N THR A 215 0.42 -31.82 20.14
CA THR A 215 1.76 -31.33 19.77
C THR A 215 2.52 -32.15 18.70
N SER A 216 1.93 -33.23 18.20
CA SER A 216 2.46 -34.00 17.07
C SER A 216 2.14 -33.35 15.72
N GLY A 217 2.90 -33.75 14.71
CA GLY A 217 2.65 -33.40 13.31
C GLY A 217 3.39 -32.16 12.84
N GLU A 218 3.59 -32.07 11.54
CA GLU A 218 4.41 -31.02 10.94
C GLU A 218 3.76 -29.64 11.06
N VAL A 219 2.45 -29.53 10.81
CA VAL A 219 1.72 -28.26 10.87
C VAL A 219 1.80 -27.60 12.25
N TYR A 220 1.74 -28.39 13.34
CA TYR A 220 1.83 -27.83 14.69
C TYR A 220 3.24 -27.36 15.02
N ASN A 221 4.27 -28.14 14.67
CA ASN A 221 5.65 -27.84 15.03
C ASN A 221 6.26 -26.75 14.15
N THR A 222 5.92 -26.73 12.86
CA THR A 222 6.32 -25.67 11.92
C THR A 222 5.45 -24.43 11.98
N ARG A 223 4.46 -24.36 12.89
CA ARG A 223 3.49 -23.24 12.98
C ARG A 223 4.12 -21.85 13.02
N LEU A 224 5.27 -21.72 13.70
CA LEU A 224 5.97 -20.44 13.82
C LEU A 224 6.69 -20.08 12.52
N VAL A 225 7.23 -21.08 11.80
CA VAL A 225 7.80 -20.89 10.47
C VAL A 225 6.71 -20.51 9.47
N THR A 226 5.57 -21.21 9.48
CA THR A 226 4.45 -20.89 8.61
C THR A 226 3.87 -19.51 8.93
N GLN A 227 3.77 -19.14 10.22
CA GLN A 227 3.36 -17.80 10.63
C GLN A 227 4.35 -16.74 10.14
N ALA A 228 5.66 -16.92 10.37
CA ALA A 228 6.68 -15.99 9.87
C ALA A 228 6.65 -15.87 8.34
N SER A 229 6.32 -16.96 7.62
CA SER A 229 6.13 -16.91 6.17
C SER A 229 4.93 -16.06 5.77
N ILE A 230 3.81 -16.15 6.50
CA ILE A 230 2.62 -15.33 6.27
C ILE A 230 2.95 -13.86 6.58
N ASP A 231 3.58 -13.59 7.72
CA ASP A 231 3.99 -12.25 8.14
C ASP A 231 4.95 -11.61 7.12
N SER A 232 5.86 -12.38 6.52
CA SER A 232 6.74 -11.88 5.45
C SER A 232 5.98 -11.49 4.19
N ARG A 233 4.91 -12.22 3.84
CA ARG A 233 4.04 -11.87 2.70
C ARG A 233 3.20 -10.63 2.99
N ILE A 234 2.75 -10.45 4.24
CA ILE A 234 2.09 -9.20 4.66
C ILE A 234 3.07 -8.03 4.54
N ALA A 235 4.28 -8.16 5.09
CA ALA A 235 5.31 -7.13 5.00
C ALA A 235 5.66 -6.77 3.55
N TRP A 236 5.64 -7.75 2.64
CA TRP A 236 5.82 -7.51 1.20
C TRP A 236 4.72 -6.63 0.60
N GLN A 237 3.45 -6.92 0.90
CA GLN A 237 2.33 -6.11 0.41
C GLN A 237 2.32 -4.71 1.03
N GLU A 238 2.64 -4.59 2.32
CA GLU A 238 2.81 -3.29 2.98
C GLU A 238 3.93 -2.47 2.35
N MET A 239 5.07 -3.10 2.04
CA MET A 239 6.15 -2.45 1.31
C MET A 239 5.69 -1.94 -0.04
N ARG A 240 5.00 -2.78 -0.82
CA ARG A 240 4.47 -2.40 -2.12
C ARG A 240 3.58 -1.16 -2.02
N SER A 241 2.64 -1.16 -1.09
CA SER A 241 1.75 -0.03 -0.83
C SER A 241 2.50 1.25 -0.44
N GLU A 242 3.52 1.14 0.43
CA GLU A 242 4.31 2.29 0.85
C GLU A 242 5.22 2.84 -0.26
N VAL A 243 5.79 1.96 -1.10
CA VAL A 243 6.55 2.38 -2.30
C VAL A 243 5.62 3.08 -3.28
N GLU A 244 4.45 2.51 -3.59
CA GLU A 244 3.44 3.16 -4.44
C GLU A 244 3.05 4.53 -3.91
N ALA A 245 2.79 4.66 -2.61
CA ALA A 245 2.45 5.95 -2.00
C ALA A 245 3.59 6.98 -2.12
N HIS A 246 4.84 6.56 -1.89
CA HIS A 246 6.01 7.44 -2.00
C HIS A 246 6.26 7.89 -3.46
N LEU A 247 6.04 7.00 -4.43
CA LEU A 247 6.14 7.33 -5.85
C LEU A 247 5.04 8.31 -6.28
N VAL A 248 3.80 8.12 -5.83
CA VAL A 248 2.71 9.10 -6.11
C VAL A 248 3.05 10.47 -5.53
N ASP A 249 3.54 10.56 -4.30
CA ASP A 249 3.98 11.84 -3.70
C ASP A 249 5.08 12.51 -4.54
N THR A 250 5.99 11.71 -5.09
CA THR A 250 7.09 12.18 -5.94
C THR A 250 6.60 12.67 -7.29
N PHE A 251 5.72 11.92 -7.95
CA PHE A 251 5.09 12.33 -9.20
C PHE A 251 4.23 13.59 -9.04
N GLN A 252 3.46 13.69 -7.95
CA GLN A 252 2.72 14.91 -7.64
C GLN A 252 3.66 16.11 -7.47
N ALA A 253 4.77 15.96 -6.73
CA ALA A 253 5.75 17.03 -6.57
C ALA A 253 6.38 17.45 -7.91
N PHE A 254 6.70 16.50 -8.78
CA PHE A 254 7.21 16.74 -10.12
C PHE A 254 6.23 17.54 -10.98
N TRP A 255 4.97 17.08 -11.09
CA TRP A 255 3.98 17.74 -11.94
C TRP A 255 3.52 19.10 -11.38
N ARG A 256 3.45 19.26 -10.05
CA ARG A 256 3.20 20.56 -9.42
C ARG A 256 4.35 21.55 -9.65
N LEU A 257 5.60 21.06 -9.68
CA LEU A 257 6.73 21.90 -10.04
C LEU A 257 6.60 22.40 -11.49
N TYR A 258 6.28 21.51 -12.43
CA TYR A 258 6.00 21.88 -13.82
C TYR A 258 4.88 22.91 -13.94
N GLU A 259 3.73 22.68 -13.27
CA GLU A 259 2.60 23.61 -13.22
C GLU A 259 3.05 25.01 -12.79
N ARG A 260 3.81 25.07 -11.68
CA ARG A 260 4.20 26.35 -11.10
C ARG A 260 5.21 27.13 -11.96
N ARG A 261 6.07 26.43 -12.70
CA ARG A 261 6.96 27.05 -13.70
C ARG A 261 6.16 27.68 -14.84
N CYS A 262 5.16 26.99 -15.36
CA CYS A 262 4.28 27.54 -16.39
C CYS A 262 3.55 28.80 -15.89
N HIS A 263 3.04 28.77 -14.66
CA HIS A 263 2.39 29.95 -14.06
C HIS A 263 3.35 31.13 -13.93
N LEU A 264 4.62 30.90 -13.61
CA LEU A 264 5.64 31.95 -13.55
C LEU A 264 5.89 32.60 -14.92
N VAL A 265 5.99 31.79 -15.98
CA VAL A 265 6.15 32.28 -17.36
C VAL A 265 4.95 33.11 -17.80
N GLN A 266 3.73 32.61 -17.54
CA GLN A 266 2.47 33.29 -17.86
C GLN A 266 2.36 34.62 -17.09
N GLN A 267 2.74 34.64 -15.80
CA GLN A 267 2.74 35.85 -14.98
C GLN A 267 3.75 36.89 -15.48
N ARG A 268 4.96 36.46 -15.88
CA ARG A 268 5.97 37.38 -16.46
C ARG A 268 5.49 37.97 -17.78
N SER A 269 4.84 37.18 -18.63
CA SER A 269 4.24 37.68 -19.88
C SER A 269 3.11 38.68 -19.62
N LEU A 270 2.26 38.46 -18.59
CA LEU A 270 1.25 39.43 -18.18
C LEU A 270 1.87 40.76 -17.74
N ILE A 271 2.94 40.73 -16.95
CA ILE A 271 3.67 41.93 -16.53
C ILE A 271 4.26 42.65 -17.75
N GLU A 272 4.87 41.93 -18.69
CA GLU A 272 5.44 42.50 -19.91
C GLU A 272 4.36 43.19 -20.77
N ARG A 273 3.22 42.53 -20.99
CA ARG A 273 2.06 43.11 -21.70
C ARG A 273 1.52 44.35 -20.97
N GLY A 274 1.41 44.30 -19.65
CA GLY A 274 1.00 45.43 -18.82
C GLY A 274 1.96 46.62 -18.89
N GLU A 275 3.27 46.37 -18.95
CA GLU A 275 4.29 47.41 -19.12
C GLU A 275 4.24 48.05 -20.50
N GLN A 276 3.93 47.28 -21.55
CA GLN A 276 3.70 47.83 -22.90
C GLN A 276 2.49 48.78 -22.88
N ILE A 277 1.39 48.39 -22.24
CA ILE A 277 0.22 49.27 -22.07
C ILE A 277 0.59 50.52 -21.26
N ALA A 278 1.37 50.38 -20.19
CA ALA A 278 1.83 51.53 -19.38
C ALA A 278 2.59 52.55 -20.24
N ARG A 279 3.51 52.09 -21.11
CA ARG A 279 4.24 52.96 -22.05
C ARG A 279 3.31 53.67 -23.03
N ILE A 280 2.27 52.98 -23.53
CA ILE A 280 1.27 53.57 -24.43
C ILE A 280 0.45 54.63 -23.70
N VAL A 281 -0.03 54.34 -22.49
CA VAL A 281 -0.79 55.28 -21.65
C VAL A 281 0.04 56.51 -21.29
N ASP A 282 1.34 56.33 -21.01
CA ASP A 282 2.26 57.43 -20.75
C ASP A 282 2.51 58.30 -21.99
N GLY A 283 2.67 57.69 -23.17
CA GLY A 283 2.82 58.42 -24.43
C GLY A 283 1.56 59.17 -24.87
N ARG A 284 0.38 58.75 -24.41
CA ARG A 284 -0.92 59.39 -24.69
C ARG A 284 -1.37 60.36 -23.60
N ALA A 285 -0.49 60.68 -22.64
CA ALA A 285 -0.85 61.49 -21.47
C ALA A 285 -1.42 62.87 -21.82
N ASP A 286 -0.96 63.46 -22.92
CA ASP A 286 -1.37 64.80 -23.39
C ASP A 286 -2.58 64.75 -24.35
N LEU A 287 -3.11 63.56 -24.67
CA LEU A 287 -4.19 63.35 -25.64
C LEU A 287 -5.48 62.88 -24.96
N ASP A 288 -5.46 61.67 -24.40
CA ASP A 288 -6.68 60.96 -23.94
C ASP A 288 -6.47 60.15 -22.66
N SER A 289 -5.26 60.14 -22.10
CA SER A 289 -4.85 59.28 -20.99
C SER A 289 -4.50 60.11 -19.75
N GLY A 290 -5.48 60.32 -18.86
CA GLY A 290 -5.30 61.14 -17.65
C GLY A 290 -4.45 60.50 -16.53
N PRO A 291 -4.16 61.25 -15.45
CA PRO A 291 -3.39 60.76 -14.29
C PRO A 291 -3.98 59.54 -13.60
N LEU A 292 -5.31 59.40 -13.61
CA LEU A 292 -6.02 58.27 -13.00
C LEU A 292 -5.70 56.95 -13.70
N GLN A 293 -5.65 56.95 -15.03
CA GLN A 293 -5.36 55.78 -15.87
C GLN A 293 -3.94 55.27 -15.60
N ARG A 294 -2.97 56.19 -15.49
CA ARG A 294 -1.60 55.87 -15.09
C ARG A 294 -1.55 55.19 -13.72
N ILE A 295 -2.21 55.76 -12.71
CA ILE A 295 -2.25 55.19 -11.35
C ILE A 295 -2.89 53.79 -11.36
N LYS A 296 -3.95 53.58 -12.15
CA LYS A 296 -4.60 52.28 -12.29
C LYS A 296 -3.66 51.22 -12.87
N VAL A 297 -2.96 51.53 -13.96
CA VAL A 297 -1.98 50.62 -14.58
C VAL A 297 -0.82 50.34 -13.62
N GLN A 298 -0.29 51.36 -12.94
CA GLN A 298 0.78 51.20 -11.95
C GLN A 298 0.37 50.30 -10.78
N ARG A 299 -0.82 50.52 -10.20
CA ARG A 299 -1.36 49.67 -9.13
C ARG A 299 -1.52 48.22 -9.59
N ARG A 300 -1.96 48.01 -10.83
CA ARG A 300 -2.12 46.68 -11.41
C ARG A 300 -0.79 45.97 -11.59
N LEU A 301 0.20 46.65 -12.18
CA LEU A 301 1.57 46.13 -12.30
C LEU A 301 2.20 45.83 -10.93
N ALA A 302 1.92 46.63 -9.91
CA ALA A 302 2.35 46.34 -8.54
C ALA A 302 1.73 45.02 -8.04
N ASN A 303 0.42 44.84 -8.17
CA ASN A 303 -0.25 43.59 -7.79
C ASN A 303 0.28 42.37 -8.59
N ASP A 304 0.55 42.55 -9.89
CA ASP A 304 1.06 41.49 -10.74
C ASP A 304 2.50 41.09 -10.33
N ARG A 305 3.31 42.04 -9.88
CA ARG A 305 4.66 41.79 -9.31
C ARG A 305 4.58 41.13 -7.94
N ASP A 306 3.65 41.53 -7.08
CA ASP A 306 3.41 40.85 -5.80
C ASP A 306 3.05 39.37 -6.04
N ARG A 307 2.17 39.10 -7.01
CA ARG A 307 1.81 37.74 -7.41
C ARG A 307 3.00 36.94 -7.98
N GLN A 308 3.89 37.59 -8.73
CA GLN A 308 5.12 36.95 -9.20
C GLN A 308 6.00 36.50 -8.02
N ILE A 309 6.19 37.34 -7.00
CA ILE A 309 6.98 37.01 -5.80
C ILE A 309 6.38 35.79 -5.09
N GLU A 310 5.06 35.72 -4.96
CA GLU A 310 4.37 34.55 -4.37
C GLU A 310 4.60 33.26 -5.17
N ILE A 311 4.51 33.33 -6.50
CA ILE A 311 4.73 32.19 -7.40
C ILE A 311 6.17 31.70 -7.28
N GLU A 312 7.16 32.62 -7.26
CA GLU A 312 8.58 32.29 -7.11
C GLU A 312 8.87 31.62 -5.76
N ALA A 313 8.28 32.11 -4.66
CA ALA A 313 8.42 31.50 -3.34
C ALA A 313 7.80 30.09 -3.28
N GLU A 314 6.66 29.87 -3.94
CA GLU A 314 6.05 28.55 -4.04
C GLU A 314 6.86 27.59 -4.92
N LEU A 315 7.41 28.08 -6.03
CA LEU A 315 8.32 27.31 -6.88
C LEU A 315 9.52 26.82 -6.07
N GLN A 316 10.14 27.67 -5.25
CA GLN A 316 11.24 27.26 -4.36
C GLN A 316 10.80 26.21 -3.32
N ARG A 317 9.59 26.34 -2.75
CA ARG A 317 9.04 25.33 -1.81
C ARG A 317 8.84 23.97 -2.47
N LEU A 318 8.32 23.94 -3.71
CA LEU A 318 8.12 22.70 -4.47
C LEU A 318 9.45 22.04 -4.82
N GLN A 319 10.47 22.82 -5.17
CA GLN A 319 11.83 22.34 -5.39
C GLN A 319 12.40 21.66 -4.13
N VAL A 320 12.28 22.31 -2.97
CA VAL A 320 12.68 21.70 -1.68
C VAL A 320 11.93 20.40 -1.42
N ARG A 321 10.61 20.36 -1.69
CA ARG A 321 9.78 19.16 -1.50
C ARG A 321 10.25 18.02 -2.41
N LEU A 322 10.43 18.26 -3.70
CA LEU A 322 10.87 17.24 -4.67
C LEU A 322 12.24 16.66 -4.28
N ARG A 323 13.22 17.53 -3.98
CA ARG A 323 14.54 17.10 -3.51
C ARG A 323 14.48 16.23 -2.26
N THR A 324 13.61 16.56 -1.32
CA THR A 324 13.43 15.78 -0.08
C THR A 324 12.83 14.39 -0.35
N LEU A 325 11.95 14.26 -1.36
CA LEU A 325 11.32 13.00 -1.73
C LEU A 325 12.27 12.06 -2.47
N VAL A 326 13.03 12.60 -3.43
CA VAL A 326 14.08 11.87 -4.16
C VAL A 326 15.17 11.43 -3.20
N GLY A 327 15.65 12.33 -2.34
CA GLY A 327 16.62 12.01 -1.28
C GLY A 327 18.04 11.78 -1.79
N SER A 328 18.35 12.09 -3.05
CA SER A 328 19.70 11.91 -3.60
C SER A 328 20.74 12.74 -2.82
N PRO A 329 21.91 12.15 -2.50
CA PRO A 329 23.00 12.88 -1.85
C PRO A 329 23.49 14.06 -2.68
N GLU A 330 23.49 13.93 -4.01
CA GLU A 330 23.92 14.97 -4.94
C GLU A 330 22.99 16.19 -4.88
N LEU A 331 21.67 16.00 -5.04
CA LEU A 331 20.71 17.11 -4.92
C LEU A 331 20.69 17.72 -3.52
N THR A 332 20.95 16.93 -2.48
CA THR A 332 21.00 17.40 -1.09
C THR A 332 22.27 18.20 -0.79
N ALA A 333 23.39 17.83 -1.39
CA ALA A 333 24.68 18.53 -1.26
C ALA A 333 24.71 19.84 -2.06
N LEU A 334 23.93 19.91 -3.14
CA LEU A 334 23.72 21.16 -3.88
C LEU A 334 23.00 22.19 -2.99
N ASN A 335 23.64 23.36 -2.82
CA ASN A 335 23.15 24.47 -2.00
C ASN A 335 21.75 24.95 -2.45
N GLN A 336 21.12 25.87 -1.70
CA GLN A 336 19.80 26.48 -2.03
C GLN A 336 19.74 27.19 -3.41
N SER A 337 20.82 27.18 -4.19
CA SER A 337 21.01 27.96 -5.42
C SER A 337 20.90 27.15 -6.71
N VAL A 338 20.39 25.92 -6.68
CA VAL A 338 20.14 25.12 -7.90
C VAL A 338 18.69 25.21 -8.30
N GLU A 339 18.43 25.58 -9.55
CA GLU A 339 17.11 25.52 -10.15
C GLU A 339 16.85 24.13 -10.75
N MET A 340 15.73 23.52 -10.34
CA MET A 340 15.23 22.26 -10.85
C MET A 340 14.24 22.48 -12.01
N ILE A 341 14.50 21.85 -13.15
CA ILE A 341 13.73 21.99 -14.40
C ILE A 341 13.12 20.63 -14.80
N PRO A 342 11.81 20.41 -14.56
CA PRO A 342 11.12 19.20 -14.99
C PRO A 342 10.86 19.24 -16.50
N LEU A 343 11.45 18.29 -17.22
CA LEU A 343 11.22 18.07 -18.66
C LEU A 343 10.18 16.97 -18.81
N ALA A 344 8.94 17.34 -19.14
CA ALA A 344 7.91 16.36 -19.47
C ALA A 344 6.86 16.96 -20.41
N ASN A 345 6.43 16.16 -21.39
CA ASN A 345 5.26 16.48 -22.19
C ASN A 345 4.01 15.98 -21.45
N PRO A 346 3.08 16.86 -21.06
CA PRO A 346 1.83 16.49 -20.38
C PRO A 346 0.78 15.89 -21.33
N ALA A 347 1.17 14.88 -22.11
CA ALA A 347 0.27 14.09 -22.96
C ALA A 347 -0.38 12.98 -22.14
N ILE A 348 -1.68 12.76 -22.34
CA ILE A 348 -2.46 11.75 -21.62
C ILE A 348 -2.99 10.76 -22.65
N PRO A 349 -2.87 9.44 -22.41
CA PRO A 349 -3.52 8.43 -23.25
C PRO A 349 -5.04 8.64 -23.24
N LYS A 350 -5.68 8.40 -24.39
CA LYS A 350 -7.13 8.63 -24.56
C LYS A 350 -7.98 7.43 -24.11
N ASP A 351 -7.38 6.43 -23.48
CA ASP A 351 -8.04 5.16 -23.26
C ASP A 351 -9.07 5.26 -22.13
N GLU A 352 -10.33 4.94 -22.45
CA GLU A 352 -11.41 4.91 -21.47
C GLU A 352 -11.32 3.62 -20.64
N ILE A 353 -11.06 3.79 -19.34
CA ILE A 353 -11.04 2.65 -18.41
C ILE A 353 -12.45 2.36 -17.91
N ALA A 354 -12.98 1.18 -18.21
CA ALA A 354 -14.28 0.75 -17.70
C ALA A 354 -14.24 0.45 -16.19
N LEU A 355 -15.28 0.85 -15.45
CA LEU A 355 -15.38 0.63 -13.99
C LEU A 355 -15.23 -0.85 -13.60
N LYS A 356 -15.85 -1.75 -14.39
CA LYS A 356 -15.80 -3.19 -14.12
C LYS A 356 -14.36 -3.69 -14.16
N ASP A 357 -13.59 -3.29 -15.17
CA ASP A 357 -12.22 -3.74 -15.35
C ASP A 357 -11.29 -3.14 -14.29
N ALA A 358 -11.52 -1.87 -13.92
CA ALA A 358 -10.81 -1.22 -12.81
C ALA A 358 -11.04 -1.95 -11.47
N ILE A 359 -12.28 -2.38 -11.18
CA ILE A 359 -12.59 -3.15 -9.96
C ILE A 359 -11.92 -4.53 -10.01
N VAL A 360 -11.99 -5.24 -11.14
CA VAL A 360 -11.36 -6.56 -11.27
C VAL A 360 -9.86 -6.48 -11.04
N ARG A 361 -9.17 -5.52 -11.69
CA ARG A 361 -7.74 -5.26 -11.48
C ARG A 361 -7.44 -4.91 -10.02
N GLY A 362 -8.27 -4.08 -9.40
CA GLY A 362 -8.15 -3.74 -7.98
C GLY A 362 -8.29 -4.94 -7.04
N LEU A 363 -9.21 -5.87 -7.31
CA LEU A 363 -9.35 -7.07 -6.48
C LEU A 363 -8.14 -8.00 -6.57
N GLU A 364 -7.45 -8.00 -7.71
CA GLU A 364 -6.31 -8.87 -7.98
C GLU A 364 -5.00 -8.29 -7.44
N TYR A 365 -4.70 -7.03 -7.75
CA TYR A 365 -3.36 -6.47 -7.56
C TYR A 365 -3.19 -5.61 -6.31
N ARG A 366 -4.29 -5.20 -5.68
CA ARG A 366 -4.23 -4.18 -4.62
C ARG A 366 -3.59 -4.75 -3.33
N PRO A 367 -2.54 -4.10 -2.79
CA PRO A 367 -1.74 -4.72 -1.72
C PRO A 367 -2.48 -4.89 -0.38
N ASP A 368 -3.40 -3.99 -0.04
CA ASP A 368 -4.17 -4.05 1.21
C ASP A 368 -5.13 -5.25 1.26
N ILE A 369 -5.80 -5.56 0.14
CA ILE A 369 -6.63 -6.77 0.00
C ILE A 369 -5.74 -7.99 0.16
N GLN A 370 -4.61 -8.04 -0.55
CA GLN A 370 -3.68 -9.16 -0.46
C GLN A 370 -3.15 -9.34 0.97
N ALA A 371 -2.77 -8.27 1.67
CA ALA A 371 -2.38 -8.32 3.07
C ALA A 371 -3.50 -8.86 3.97
N ALA A 372 -4.74 -8.37 3.82
CA ALA A 372 -5.90 -8.82 4.59
C ALA A 372 -6.22 -10.32 4.34
N THR A 373 -6.06 -10.81 3.11
CA THR A 373 -6.20 -12.25 2.83
C THR A 373 -5.14 -13.10 3.54
N GLN A 374 -3.89 -12.62 3.62
CA GLN A 374 -2.82 -13.30 4.36
C GLN A 374 -3.09 -13.28 5.87
N GLU A 375 -3.62 -12.19 6.42
CA GLU A 375 -4.04 -12.12 7.83
C GLU A 375 -5.16 -13.11 8.17
N LEU A 376 -6.13 -13.28 7.27
CA LEU A 376 -7.17 -14.29 7.41
C LEU A 376 -6.58 -15.72 7.40
N ALA A 377 -5.60 -15.96 6.52
CA ALA A 377 -4.88 -17.24 6.48
C ALA A 377 -4.11 -17.52 7.79
N ALA A 378 -3.48 -16.50 8.39
CA ALA A 378 -2.86 -16.62 9.72
C ALA A 378 -3.88 -16.98 10.81
N ALA A 379 -5.06 -16.35 10.79
CA ALA A 379 -6.13 -16.70 11.73
C ALA A 379 -6.61 -18.14 11.53
N GLY A 380 -6.69 -18.62 10.29
CA GLY A 380 -7.00 -20.01 9.95
C GLY A 380 -5.96 -21.01 10.48
N LEU A 381 -4.67 -20.70 10.36
CA LEU A 381 -3.59 -21.48 10.99
C LEU A 381 -3.78 -21.57 12.51
N GLY A 382 -4.18 -20.48 13.15
CA GLY A 382 -4.49 -20.44 14.59
C GLY A 382 -5.61 -21.41 15.01
N ILE A 383 -6.63 -21.60 14.18
CA ILE A 383 -7.69 -22.60 14.42
C ILE A 383 -7.09 -24.01 14.38
N ASN A 384 -6.26 -24.33 13.39
CA ASN A 384 -5.65 -25.65 13.24
C ASN A 384 -4.72 -26.00 14.41
N VAL A 385 -3.90 -25.03 14.84
CA VAL A 385 -3.00 -25.17 16.00
C VAL A 385 -3.81 -25.43 17.28
N THR A 386 -4.81 -24.60 17.57
CA THR A 386 -5.62 -24.73 18.79
C THR A 386 -6.50 -25.98 18.77
N ARG A 387 -6.96 -26.45 17.61
CA ARG A 387 -7.66 -27.73 17.46
C ARG A 387 -6.75 -28.91 17.78
N ASN A 388 -5.46 -28.84 17.43
CA ASN A 388 -4.49 -29.87 17.79
C ASN A 388 -4.27 -29.93 19.31
N GLU A 389 -4.29 -28.78 20.01
CA GLU A 389 -4.16 -28.69 21.47
C GLU A 389 -5.37 -29.27 22.25
N LEU A 390 -6.49 -29.57 21.59
CA LEU A 390 -7.63 -30.24 22.23
C LEU A 390 -7.42 -31.76 22.43
N LYS A 391 -6.49 -32.34 21.66
CA LYS A 391 -6.14 -33.77 21.76
C LYS A 391 -5.46 -34.04 23.11
N PRO A 392 -5.51 -35.29 23.61
CA PRO A 392 -4.68 -35.68 24.74
C PRO A 392 -3.19 -35.62 24.37
N GLN A 393 -2.34 -35.32 25.35
CA GLN A 393 -0.89 -35.47 25.21
C GLN A 393 -0.55 -36.95 25.38
N LEU A 394 0.13 -37.50 24.37
CA LEU A 394 0.59 -38.88 24.36
C LEU A 394 2.01 -38.85 23.79
N ASP A 395 3.00 -39.07 24.65
CA ASP A 395 4.40 -38.98 24.30
C ASP A 395 5.06 -40.36 24.47
N ALA A 396 5.76 -40.80 23.43
CA ALA A 396 6.61 -41.98 23.48
C ALA A 396 8.05 -41.53 23.78
N VAL A 397 8.57 -41.97 24.91
CA VAL A 397 9.94 -41.68 25.37
C VAL A 397 10.75 -42.96 25.29
N PHE A 398 11.81 -42.93 24.52
CA PHE A 398 12.78 -44.02 24.42
C PHE A 398 14.13 -43.51 24.91
N ASP A 399 14.63 -44.12 25.98
CA ASP A 399 15.93 -43.82 26.56
C ASP A 399 16.82 -45.06 26.45
N ALA A 400 17.97 -44.89 25.83
CA ALA A 400 19.04 -45.88 25.80
C ALA A 400 20.27 -45.28 26.43
N TYR A 401 20.91 -45.98 27.36
CA TYR A 401 22.17 -45.53 27.91
C TYR A 401 23.19 -46.67 28.07
N LEU A 402 24.44 -46.27 27.96
CA LEU A 402 25.61 -47.07 28.26
C LEU A 402 26.32 -46.37 29.41
N SER A 403 26.74 -47.12 30.43
CA SER A 403 27.42 -46.54 31.57
C SER A 403 28.61 -47.39 31.98
N GLY A 404 29.71 -46.72 32.32
CA GLY A 404 30.90 -47.34 32.88
C GLY A 404 31.20 -46.75 34.25
N LEU A 405 31.70 -47.60 35.15
CA LEU A 405 32.10 -47.22 36.50
C LEU A 405 33.46 -47.84 36.82
N ARG A 406 34.39 -47.03 37.31
CA ARG A 406 35.71 -47.49 37.77
C ARG A 406 36.14 -46.79 39.05
N GLY A 407 36.87 -47.51 39.89
CA GLY A 407 37.52 -46.92 41.06
C GLY A 407 38.72 -46.03 40.71
N ASN A 408 39.26 -45.36 41.73
CA ASN A 408 40.44 -44.49 41.67
C ASN A 408 40.31 -43.28 40.72
N ASN A 409 39.11 -42.69 40.58
CA ASN A 409 38.86 -41.53 39.70
C ASN A 409 39.26 -41.74 38.23
N ARG A 410 39.23 -42.99 37.75
CA ARG A 410 39.65 -43.35 36.39
C ARG A 410 38.53 -43.18 35.39
N PHE A 411 38.11 -41.94 35.16
CA PHE A 411 37.02 -41.63 34.22
C PHE A 411 37.35 -42.00 32.75
N PHE A 412 38.61 -41.88 32.30
CA PHE A 412 39.01 -42.33 30.96
C PHE A 412 38.87 -43.85 30.75
N GLN A 413 39.12 -44.63 31.80
CA GLN A 413 38.89 -46.08 31.75
C GLN A 413 37.40 -46.36 31.77
N ALA A 414 36.64 -45.70 32.65
CA ALA A 414 35.18 -45.79 32.69
C ALA A 414 34.52 -45.45 31.34
N PHE A 415 35.07 -44.51 30.58
CA PHE A 415 34.62 -44.20 29.22
C PHE A 415 34.83 -45.35 28.23
N GLY A 416 35.95 -46.08 28.33
CA GLY A 416 36.15 -47.29 27.53
C GLY A 416 35.21 -48.42 27.97
N ASP A 417 35.07 -48.59 29.28
CA ASP A 417 34.27 -49.67 29.88
C ASP A 417 32.76 -49.50 29.67
N GLN A 418 32.27 -48.29 29.41
CA GLN A 418 30.84 -48.07 29.15
C GLN A 418 30.32 -48.88 27.95
N PHE A 419 31.19 -49.29 27.03
CA PHE A 419 30.84 -50.11 25.86
C PHE A 419 31.05 -51.62 26.08
N THR A 420 31.56 -52.05 27.23
CA THR A 420 31.81 -53.47 27.52
C THR A 420 30.61 -54.22 28.10
N GLU A 421 29.71 -53.52 28.79
CA GLU A 421 28.47 -54.10 29.33
C GLU A 421 27.26 -53.80 28.43
N GLY A 422 26.15 -54.50 28.66
CA GLY A 422 24.92 -54.33 27.87
C GLY A 422 24.25 -52.96 28.11
N PRO A 423 23.50 -52.43 27.12
CA PRO A 423 22.80 -51.17 27.28
C PRO A 423 21.62 -51.27 28.24
N GLY A 424 21.42 -50.22 29.03
CA GLY A 424 20.15 -49.97 29.70
C GLY A 424 19.15 -49.38 28.70
N LEU A 425 17.95 -49.95 28.62
CA LEU A 425 16.89 -49.50 27.72
C LEU A 425 15.62 -49.26 28.52
N THR A 426 15.01 -48.09 28.33
CA THR A 426 13.72 -47.73 28.92
C THR A 426 12.81 -47.21 27.82
N ALA A 427 11.60 -47.76 27.75
CA ALA A 427 10.55 -47.26 26.87
C ALA A 427 9.34 -46.88 27.72
N THR A 428 8.98 -45.60 27.72
CA THR A 428 7.89 -45.05 28.51
C THR A 428 6.84 -44.44 27.59
N LEU A 429 5.58 -44.76 27.83
CA LEU A 429 4.45 -44.09 27.18
C LEU A 429 3.77 -43.18 28.21
N GLN A 430 3.81 -41.87 27.99
CA GLN A 430 3.25 -40.88 28.90
C GLN A 430 1.93 -40.35 28.33
N TYR A 431 0.84 -40.53 29.07
CA TYR A 431 -0.48 -40.02 28.69
C TYR A 431 -0.95 -38.96 29.69
N SER A 432 -1.31 -37.78 29.19
CA SER A 432 -1.84 -36.68 29.99
C SER A 432 -3.05 -36.04 29.31
N LEU A 433 -4.16 -35.96 30.06
CA LEU A 433 -5.38 -35.28 29.62
C LEU A 433 -5.97 -34.50 30.81
N PRO A 434 -5.89 -33.16 30.84
CA PRO A 434 -6.47 -32.38 31.92
C PRO A 434 -8.00 -32.50 31.90
N TYR A 435 -8.60 -32.75 33.06
CA TYR A 435 -10.05 -32.90 33.18
C TYR A 435 -10.79 -31.60 32.82
N GLY A 436 -11.88 -31.71 32.05
CA GLY A 436 -12.72 -30.58 31.62
C GLY A 436 -12.18 -29.72 30.46
N ARG A 437 -10.85 -29.60 30.28
CA ARG A 437 -10.20 -28.87 29.15
C ARG A 437 -10.76 -27.46 28.89
N ARG A 438 -11.17 -26.72 29.94
CA ARG A 438 -11.82 -25.40 29.77
C ARG A 438 -10.93 -24.40 29.04
N ALA A 439 -9.64 -24.36 29.38
CA ALA A 439 -8.67 -23.47 28.73
C ALA A 439 -8.50 -23.80 27.24
N ALA A 440 -8.23 -25.06 26.88
CA ALA A 440 -8.05 -25.46 25.49
C ALA A 440 -9.33 -25.24 24.65
N ARG A 441 -10.52 -25.54 25.19
CA ARG A 441 -11.81 -25.21 24.56
C ARG A 441 -12.00 -23.72 24.37
N SER A 442 -11.54 -22.89 25.32
CA SER A 442 -11.60 -21.44 25.21
C SER A 442 -10.70 -20.91 24.11
N ARG A 443 -9.47 -21.41 24.00
CA ARG A 443 -8.52 -21.01 22.93
C ARG A 443 -9.06 -21.32 21.53
N VAL A 444 -9.74 -22.45 21.35
CA VAL A 444 -10.38 -22.77 20.06
C VAL A 444 -11.54 -21.82 19.75
N ARG A 445 -12.36 -21.45 20.74
CA ARG A 445 -13.42 -20.45 20.54
C ARG A 445 -12.83 -19.08 20.22
N GLU A 446 -11.79 -18.67 20.93
CA GLU A 446 -11.04 -17.44 20.68
C GLU A 446 -10.46 -17.41 19.26
N ALA A 447 -9.84 -18.50 18.80
CA ALA A 447 -9.31 -18.62 17.44
C ALA A 447 -10.41 -18.50 16.37
N ARG A 448 -11.60 -19.07 16.62
CA ARG A 448 -12.77 -18.91 15.74
C ARG A 448 -13.26 -17.48 15.68
N TYR A 449 -13.36 -16.79 16.83
CA TYR A 449 -13.75 -15.38 16.84
C TYR A 449 -12.71 -14.49 16.15
N ARG A 450 -11.42 -14.77 16.31
CA ARG A 450 -10.37 -14.09 15.55
C ARG A 450 -10.50 -14.29 14.05
N TYR A 451 -10.80 -15.51 13.59
CA TYR A 451 -11.04 -15.77 12.17
C TYR A 451 -12.26 -15.01 11.63
N GLN A 452 -13.36 -15.02 12.37
CA GLN A 452 -14.55 -14.24 12.01
C GLN A 452 -14.25 -12.74 11.96
N GLN A 453 -13.51 -12.21 12.95
CA GLN A 453 -13.07 -10.82 12.96
C GLN A 453 -12.23 -10.50 11.70
N ARG A 454 -11.21 -11.31 11.38
CA ARG A 454 -10.38 -11.10 10.17
C ARG A 454 -11.18 -11.21 8.87
N SER A 455 -12.22 -12.06 8.85
CA SER A 455 -13.13 -12.17 7.69
C SER A 455 -13.94 -10.88 7.47
N GLU A 456 -14.42 -10.25 8.54
CA GLU A 456 -15.12 -8.96 8.46
C GLU A 456 -14.16 -7.81 8.10
N GLU A 457 -12.93 -7.83 8.62
CA GLU A 457 -11.89 -6.86 8.24
C GLU A 457 -11.53 -6.96 6.75
N LEU A 458 -11.42 -8.19 6.20
CA LEU A 458 -11.26 -8.40 4.76
C LEU A 458 -12.46 -7.85 3.97
N ARG A 459 -13.69 -8.15 4.42
CA ARG A 459 -14.92 -7.62 3.79
C ARG A 459 -14.92 -6.08 3.79
N GLN A 460 -14.50 -5.45 4.89
CA GLN A 460 -14.36 -4.00 4.97
C GLN A 460 -13.30 -3.48 4.00
N SER A 461 -12.13 -4.12 3.91
CA SER A 461 -11.08 -3.76 2.95
C SER A 461 -11.59 -3.80 1.50
N LEU A 462 -12.37 -4.83 1.13
CA LEU A 462 -12.99 -4.92 -0.20
C LEU A 462 -13.95 -3.75 -0.49
N LEU A 463 -14.78 -3.37 0.48
CA LEU A 463 -15.71 -2.24 0.33
C LEU A 463 -14.99 -0.90 0.21
N VAL A 464 -13.95 -0.70 1.03
CA VAL A 464 -13.09 0.48 0.98
C VAL A 464 -12.38 0.56 -0.38
N ALA A 465 -11.86 -0.57 -0.87
CA ALA A 465 -11.17 -0.65 -2.14
C ALA A 465 -12.07 -0.30 -3.32
N ARG A 466 -13.28 -0.87 -3.35
CA ARG A 466 -14.28 -0.54 -4.36
C ARG A 466 -14.60 0.95 -4.36
N ARG A 467 -14.87 1.53 -3.20
CA ARG A 467 -15.19 2.97 -3.05
C ARG A 467 -14.05 3.84 -3.58
N GLU A 468 -12.80 3.52 -3.25
CA GLU A 468 -11.64 4.29 -3.68
C GLU A 468 -11.41 4.22 -5.18
N ILE A 469 -11.53 3.03 -5.78
CA ILE A 469 -11.42 2.86 -7.24
C ILE A 469 -12.53 3.64 -7.95
N GLU A 470 -13.77 3.53 -7.47
CA GLU A 470 -14.91 4.24 -8.06
C GLU A 470 -14.75 5.75 -7.94
N THR A 471 -14.32 6.25 -6.77
CA THR A 471 -14.06 7.68 -6.56
C THR A 471 -12.93 8.18 -7.45
N ALA A 472 -11.82 7.45 -7.54
CA ALA A 472 -10.68 7.83 -8.37
C ALA A 472 -11.05 7.84 -9.86
N LEU A 473 -11.86 6.88 -10.32
CA LEU A 473 -12.32 6.83 -11.70
C LEU A 473 -13.24 8.02 -12.03
N ILE A 474 -14.19 8.34 -11.14
CA ILE A 474 -15.06 9.51 -11.29
C ILE A 474 -14.22 10.80 -11.36
N GLN A 475 -13.22 10.94 -10.48
CA GLN A 475 -12.34 12.10 -10.46
C GLN A 475 -11.47 12.21 -11.71
N ALA A 476 -10.93 11.09 -12.21
CA ALA A 476 -10.16 11.06 -13.45
C ALA A 476 -11.00 11.51 -14.65
N ASN A 477 -12.20 10.94 -14.81
CA ASN A 477 -13.13 11.32 -15.87
C ASN A 477 -13.54 12.80 -15.79
N ALA A 478 -13.81 13.30 -14.59
CA ALA A 478 -14.12 14.71 -14.38
C ALA A 478 -12.94 15.62 -14.78
N ASN A 479 -11.70 15.26 -14.42
CA ASN A 479 -10.51 16.03 -14.77
C ASN A 479 -10.22 16.00 -16.29
N PHE A 480 -10.46 14.88 -16.96
CA PHE A 480 -10.35 14.79 -18.43
C PHE A 480 -11.32 15.76 -19.12
N GLN A 481 -12.58 15.79 -18.69
CA GLN A 481 -13.59 16.72 -19.22
C GLN A 481 -13.26 18.18 -18.87
N LEU A 482 -12.78 18.45 -17.66
CA LEU A 482 -12.37 19.80 -17.25
C LEU A 482 -11.22 20.31 -18.10
N ARG A 483 -10.22 19.48 -18.42
CA ARG A 483 -9.10 19.85 -19.30
C ARG A 483 -9.61 20.31 -20.68
N GLU A 484 -10.54 19.57 -21.27
CA GLU A 484 -11.15 19.94 -22.57
C GLU A 484 -11.94 21.24 -22.48
N SER A 485 -12.77 21.39 -21.43
CA SER A 485 -13.52 22.61 -21.18
C SER A 485 -12.62 23.85 -20.99
N LYS A 486 -11.51 23.70 -20.25
CA LYS A 486 -10.53 24.78 -20.06
C LYS A 486 -9.76 25.11 -21.35
N ALA A 487 -9.51 24.14 -22.21
CA ALA A 487 -8.92 24.40 -23.53
C ALA A 487 -9.82 25.31 -24.38
N ILE A 488 -11.12 25.03 -24.42
CA ILE A 488 -12.11 25.85 -25.14
C ILE A 488 -12.21 27.26 -24.52
N THR A 489 -12.23 27.35 -23.18
CA THR A 489 -12.30 28.62 -22.44
C THR A 489 -11.07 29.49 -22.73
N LEU A 490 -9.88 28.88 -22.78
CA LEU A 490 -8.64 29.56 -23.13
C LEU A 490 -8.68 30.14 -24.55
N GLN A 491 -9.15 29.37 -25.54
CA GLN A 491 -9.28 29.86 -26.91
C GLN A 491 -10.24 31.05 -27.01
N ALA A 492 -11.34 31.04 -26.25
CA ALA A 492 -12.26 32.17 -26.18
C ALA A 492 -11.61 33.40 -25.53
N ALA A 493 -10.88 33.23 -24.43
CA ALA A 493 -10.20 34.33 -23.74
C ALA A 493 -9.08 34.97 -24.58
N ILE A 494 -8.35 34.18 -25.38
CA ILE A 494 -7.35 34.69 -26.34
C ILE A 494 -8.02 35.58 -27.39
N ARG A 495 -9.12 35.11 -27.99
CA ARG A 495 -9.89 35.89 -28.98
C ARG A 495 -10.49 37.16 -28.38
N GLU A 496 -10.97 37.08 -27.13
CA GLU A 496 -11.52 38.22 -26.41
C GLU A 496 -10.46 39.32 -26.23
N GLU A 497 -9.24 38.97 -25.79
CA GLU A 497 -8.14 39.94 -25.67
C GLU A 497 -7.76 40.54 -27.03
N GLU A 498 -7.69 39.74 -28.11
CA GLU A 498 -7.37 40.24 -29.44
C GLU A 498 -8.39 41.30 -29.92
N ILE A 499 -9.68 41.08 -29.67
CA ILE A 499 -10.75 42.02 -30.01
C ILE A 499 -10.63 43.28 -29.14
N ALA A 500 -10.42 43.13 -27.83
CA ALA A 500 -10.25 44.25 -26.91
C ALA A 500 -9.05 45.12 -27.27
N MET A 501 -7.93 44.50 -27.67
CA MET A 501 -6.71 45.17 -28.11
C MET A 501 -6.94 45.97 -29.40
N ARG A 502 -7.55 45.35 -30.42
CA ARG A 502 -7.89 46.07 -31.67
C ARG A 502 -8.84 47.24 -31.42
N ARG A 503 -9.82 47.08 -30.54
CA ARG A 503 -10.75 48.15 -30.16
C ARG A 503 -10.02 49.31 -29.47
N TRP A 504 -9.07 49.00 -28.59
CA TRP A 504 -8.23 50.00 -27.92
C TRP A 504 -7.33 50.77 -28.90
N GLU A 505 -6.78 50.09 -29.91
CA GLU A 505 -5.96 50.70 -30.95
C GLU A 505 -6.78 51.67 -31.83
N LEU A 506 -7.99 51.28 -32.22
CA LEU A 506 -8.86 52.06 -33.10
C LEU A 506 -9.48 53.31 -32.44
N LEU A 507 -9.69 53.30 -31.13
CA LEU A 507 -10.33 54.40 -30.39
C LEU A 507 -9.35 55.50 -29.93
N ALA A 508 -8.07 55.40 -30.33
CA ALA A 508 -7.07 56.40 -30.00
C ALA A 508 -7.40 57.77 -30.63
N GLY A 509 -7.60 58.80 -29.81
CA GLY A 509 -7.72 60.19 -30.28
C GLY A 509 -9.12 60.76 -30.53
N ASP A 510 -10.20 59.97 -30.39
CA ASP A 510 -11.57 60.44 -30.72
C ASP A 510 -12.38 60.96 -29.51
N GLY A 511 -11.74 61.11 -28.34
CA GLY A 511 -12.37 61.67 -27.11
C GLY A 511 -13.49 60.81 -26.50
N GLY A 512 -13.70 59.58 -26.98
CA GLY A 512 -14.65 58.61 -26.44
C GLY A 512 -14.26 58.09 -25.04
N PRO A 513 -15.00 57.12 -24.46
CA PRO A 513 -14.74 56.57 -23.12
C PRO A 513 -13.49 55.64 -23.10
N THR A 514 -12.33 56.17 -23.49
CA THR A 514 -11.02 55.49 -23.50
C THR A 514 -10.69 54.86 -22.15
N ALA A 515 -11.06 55.49 -21.05
CA ALA A 515 -10.86 54.96 -19.70
C ALA A 515 -11.58 53.61 -19.47
N LEU A 516 -12.78 53.42 -20.05
CA LEU A 516 -13.55 52.18 -19.92
C LEU A 516 -12.96 51.07 -20.80
N VAL A 517 -12.52 51.44 -22.02
CA VAL A 517 -11.90 50.49 -22.95
C VAL A 517 -10.54 50.01 -22.45
N LEU A 518 -9.76 50.89 -21.82
CA LEU A 518 -8.51 50.51 -21.16
C LEU A 518 -8.76 49.57 -19.98
N GLU A 519 -9.77 49.83 -19.15
CA GLU A 519 -10.12 48.95 -18.05
C GLU A 519 -10.52 47.55 -18.56
N ASP A 520 -11.35 47.50 -19.61
CA ASP A 520 -11.77 46.26 -20.25
C ASP A 520 -10.59 45.51 -20.89
N LEU A 521 -9.68 46.23 -21.58
CA LEU A 521 -8.46 45.63 -22.12
C LEU A 521 -7.62 45.02 -20.99
N LEU A 522 -7.33 45.78 -19.94
CA LEU A 522 -6.56 45.26 -18.81
C LEU A 522 -7.27 44.03 -18.24
N GLU A 523 -8.57 44.07 -17.98
CA GLU A 523 -9.33 42.93 -17.44
C GLU A 523 -9.26 41.68 -18.35
N THR A 524 -9.42 41.84 -19.66
CA THR A 524 -9.29 40.73 -20.62
C THR A 524 -7.88 40.12 -20.63
N GLN A 525 -6.81 40.92 -20.47
CA GLN A 525 -5.43 40.37 -20.34
C GLN A 525 -5.26 39.47 -19.11
N LYS A 526 -5.85 39.86 -17.98
CA LYS A 526 -5.82 39.00 -16.78
C LYS A 526 -6.69 37.78 -16.95
N ARG A 527 -7.90 37.91 -17.51
CA ARG A 527 -8.77 36.77 -17.78
C ARG A 527 -8.12 35.75 -18.71
N ARG A 528 -7.38 36.19 -19.73
CA ARG A 528 -6.55 35.31 -20.56
C ARG A 528 -5.49 34.61 -19.72
N THR A 529 -4.70 35.36 -18.95
CA THR A 529 -3.61 34.78 -18.13
C THR A 529 -4.15 33.78 -17.10
N GLU A 530 -5.29 34.08 -16.46
CA GLU A 530 -6.00 33.16 -15.56
C GLU A 530 -6.49 31.93 -16.31
N SER A 531 -6.99 32.07 -17.54
CA SER A 531 -7.39 30.94 -18.38
C SER A 531 -6.20 30.07 -18.80
N GLU A 532 -5.05 30.68 -19.10
CA GLU A 532 -3.78 29.99 -19.38
C GLU A 532 -3.32 29.17 -18.17
N GLN A 533 -3.39 29.75 -16.96
CA GLN A 533 -3.07 29.05 -15.70
C GLN A 533 -4.06 27.91 -15.43
N LEU A 534 -5.37 28.16 -15.52
CA LEU A 534 -6.40 27.16 -15.28
C LEU A 534 -6.32 25.98 -16.24
N PHE A 535 -5.90 26.21 -17.49
CA PHE A 535 -5.67 25.13 -18.46
C PHE A 535 -4.50 24.24 -18.05
N VAL A 536 -3.36 24.82 -17.64
CA VAL A 536 -2.20 24.05 -17.17
C VAL A 536 -2.54 23.29 -15.87
N THR A 537 -3.23 23.93 -14.92
CA THR A 537 -3.72 23.26 -13.72
C THR A 537 -4.61 22.07 -14.07
N ALA A 538 -5.57 22.24 -14.99
CA ALA A 538 -6.47 21.15 -15.40
C ALA A 538 -5.69 20.00 -16.07
N GLN A 539 -4.69 20.31 -16.89
CA GLN A 539 -3.83 19.33 -17.53
C GLN A 539 -3.01 18.51 -16.52
N VAL A 540 -2.36 19.18 -15.56
CA VAL A 540 -1.61 18.52 -14.49
C VAL A 540 -2.54 17.70 -13.58
N SER A 541 -3.71 18.25 -13.22
CA SER A 541 -4.71 17.53 -12.42
C SER A 541 -5.19 16.26 -13.10
N SER A 542 -5.36 16.26 -14.43
CA SER A 542 -5.73 15.04 -15.16
C SER A 542 -4.66 13.94 -15.12
N ILE A 543 -3.37 14.30 -15.18
CA ILE A 543 -2.26 13.34 -15.04
C ILE A 543 -2.22 12.79 -13.60
N ILE A 544 -2.31 13.68 -12.60
CA ILE A 544 -2.30 13.26 -11.20
C ILE A 544 -3.48 12.32 -10.90
N SER A 545 -4.69 12.60 -11.40
CA SER A 545 -5.83 11.70 -11.20
C SER A 545 -5.68 10.35 -11.91
N LEU A 546 -4.95 10.28 -13.03
CA LEU A 546 -4.64 9.01 -13.69
C LEU A 546 -3.68 8.17 -12.83
N ILE A 547 -2.65 8.79 -12.29
CA ILE A 547 -1.70 8.15 -11.36
C ILE A 547 -2.42 7.68 -10.09
N GLU A 548 -3.34 8.48 -9.55
CA GLU A 548 -4.17 8.12 -8.40
C GLU A 548 -5.11 6.96 -8.70
N LEU A 549 -5.67 6.89 -9.92
CA LEU A 549 -6.48 5.77 -10.38
C LEU A 549 -5.63 4.48 -10.48
N GLN A 550 -4.43 4.56 -11.05
CA GLN A 550 -3.49 3.42 -11.12
C GLN A 550 -3.09 2.93 -9.71
N LYS A 551 -2.84 3.84 -8.77
CA LYS A 551 -2.61 3.51 -7.37
C LYS A 551 -3.85 2.87 -6.72
N ALA A 552 -5.05 3.39 -6.98
CA ALA A 552 -6.29 2.84 -6.44
C ALA A 552 -6.56 1.41 -6.94
N MET A 553 -6.16 1.10 -8.17
CA MET A 553 -6.18 -0.24 -8.76
C MET A 553 -5.01 -1.13 -8.28
N GLY A 554 -3.98 -0.57 -7.65
CA GLY A 554 -2.76 -1.27 -7.27
C GLY A 554 -1.86 -1.64 -8.46
N THR A 555 -2.03 -1.03 -9.63
CA THR A 555 -1.26 -1.37 -10.85
C THR A 555 -0.11 -0.40 -11.13
N LEU A 556 0.05 0.66 -10.33
CA LEU A 556 1.01 1.74 -10.58
C LEU A 556 2.44 1.23 -10.81
N LEU A 557 2.94 0.32 -9.96
CA LEU A 557 4.30 -0.18 -10.14
C LEU A 557 4.46 -0.96 -11.45
N MET A 558 3.45 -1.75 -11.83
CA MET A 558 3.49 -2.55 -13.06
C MET A 558 3.47 -1.66 -14.31
N THR A 559 2.67 -0.60 -14.29
CA THR A 559 2.57 0.36 -15.41
C THR A 559 3.84 1.18 -15.56
N GLU A 560 4.50 1.53 -14.45
CA GLU A 560 5.77 2.26 -14.46
C GLU A 560 6.99 1.33 -14.67
N GLY A 561 6.78 0.02 -14.82
CA GLY A 561 7.87 -0.94 -15.00
C GLY A 561 8.73 -1.12 -13.75
N VAL A 562 8.15 -1.05 -12.56
CA VAL A 562 8.84 -1.24 -11.29
C VAL A 562 8.41 -2.57 -10.69
N GLU A 563 9.34 -3.50 -10.50
CA GLU A 563 9.05 -4.77 -9.83
C GLU A 563 9.98 -4.97 -8.63
N PRO A 564 9.44 -5.03 -7.39
CA PRO A 564 10.23 -5.49 -6.26
C PRO A 564 10.55 -6.97 -6.47
N CYS A 565 11.82 -7.32 -6.43
CA CYS A 565 12.27 -8.69 -6.58
C CYS A 565 13.05 -9.15 -5.34
N ARG A 566 13.05 -10.46 -5.11
CA ARG A 566 13.90 -11.10 -4.14
C ARG A 566 14.86 -12.02 -4.90
N PRO A 567 16.17 -11.71 -4.98
CA PRO A 567 17.14 -12.60 -5.59
C PRO A 567 17.10 -13.96 -4.86
N GLY A 568 17.11 -15.06 -5.62
CA GLY A 568 16.64 -16.38 -5.18
C GLY A 568 17.31 -17.05 -3.98
N ASN A 569 18.31 -16.43 -3.34
CA ASN A 569 19.01 -16.96 -2.16
C ASN A 569 19.29 -15.91 -1.07
N THR A 570 18.90 -14.64 -1.25
CA THR A 570 19.13 -13.57 -0.27
C THR A 570 17.83 -13.18 0.43
N SER A 571 17.94 -12.61 1.62
CA SER A 571 16.83 -11.92 2.31
C SER A 571 16.71 -10.46 1.88
N GLU A 572 17.71 -9.95 1.16
CA GLU A 572 17.74 -8.61 0.59
C GLU A 572 16.70 -8.48 -0.52
N ILE A 573 16.04 -7.32 -0.54
CA ILE A 573 15.03 -6.98 -1.52
C ILE A 573 15.56 -5.85 -2.37
N GLU A 574 15.60 -6.12 -3.66
CA GLU A 574 16.01 -5.17 -4.68
C GLU A 574 14.78 -4.73 -5.46
N ILE A 575 14.66 -3.43 -5.70
CA ILE A 575 13.60 -2.89 -6.56
C ILE A 575 14.24 -2.68 -7.91
N LEU A 576 13.81 -3.47 -8.90
CA LEU A 576 14.34 -3.40 -10.25
C LEU A 576 13.39 -2.60 -11.13
N GLN A 577 13.97 -1.84 -12.06
CA GLN A 577 13.25 -1.25 -13.17
C GLN A 577 13.28 -2.21 -14.35
N ILE A 578 12.10 -2.56 -14.84
CA ILE A 578 11.79 -3.41 -15.98
C ILE A 578 11.12 -2.51 -17.05
N GLU A 579 10.96 -3.00 -18.27
CA GLU A 579 10.17 -2.29 -19.28
C GLU A 579 8.72 -2.05 -18.79
N PRO A 580 8.18 -0.83 -18.98
CA PRO A 580 6.82 -0.50 -18.57
C PRO A 580 5.79 -1.31 -19.38
N VAL A 581 4.78 -1.83 -18.69
CA VAL A 581 3.70 -2.63 -19.30
C VAL A 581 2.48 -1.74 -19.53
N GLU A 582 1.98 -1.67 -20.76
CA GLU A 582 0.74 -0.96 -21.07
C GLU A 582 -0.46 -1.56 -20.33
N ILE A 583 -1.36 -0.70 -19.85
CA ILE A 583 -2.55 -1.08 -19.07
C ILE A 583 -3.40 -2.13 -19.81
N ASP A 584 -3.48 -2.04 -21.14
CA ASP A 584 -4.27 -2.95 -21.98
C ASP A 584 -3.64 -4.34 -22.14
N GLN A 585 -2.32 -4.45 -21.94
CA GLN A 585 -1.58 -5.72 -21.99
C GLN A 585 -1.61 -6.47 -20.66
N LEU A 586 -2.11 -5.85 -19.58
CA LEU A 586 -2.43 -6.53 -18.33
C LEU A 586 -3.69 -7.39 -18.54
N HIS A 587 -3.50 -8.54 -19.20
CA HIS A 587 -4.44 -9.64 -19.19
C HIS A 587 -4.20 -10.48 -17.94
N ALA A 588 -5.27 -11.06 -17.38
CA ALA A 588 -5.18 -11.99 -16.27
C ALA A 588 -4.04 -12.98 -16.53
N PRO A 589 -2.98 -13.03 -15.71
CA PRO A 589 -1.93 -14.00 -15.90
C PRO A 589 -2.59 -15.38 -15.78
N ALA A 590 -2.49 -16.19 -16.85
CA ALA A 590 -2.68 -17.62 -16.71
C ALA A 590 -1.66 -18.06 -15.66
N GLN A 591 -2.13 -18.34 -14.44
CA GLN A 591 -1.34 -18.69 -13.26
C GLN A 591 0.01 -19.31 -13.65
N THR A 592 1.05 -18.50 -13.77
CA THR A 592 2.41 -18.98 -13.87
C THR A 592 2.76 -19.40 -12.45
N ASN A 593 2.35 -20.62 -12.12
CA ASN A 593 2.89 -21.41 -11.02
C ASN A 593 4.39 -21.63 -11.30
N GLN A 594 5.20 -20.59 -11.14
CA GLN A 594 6.62 -20.71 -10.89
C GLN A 594 6.87 -20.71 -9.38
N TRP A 595 6.09 -21.49 -8.64
CA TRP A 595 6.49 -21.95 -7.31
C TRP A 595 6.32 -23.46 -7.26
N SER A 596 7.47 -24.14 -7.19
CA SER A 596 7.57 -25.58 -7.00
C SER A 596 6.72 -26.03 -5.81
N PRO A 597 5.80 -27.02 -5.95
CA PRO A 597 4.95 -27.49 -4.86
C PRO A 597 5.69 -28.23 -3.73
N GLN A 598 7.02 -28.33 -3.76
CA GLN A 598 7.75 -29.25 -2.89
C GLN A 598 7.96 -28.75 -1.45
N VAL A 599 7.46 -27.56 -1.07
CA VAL A 599 7.64 -27.01 0.30
C VAL A 599 6.31 -26.76 1.04
N VAL A 600 5.16 -27.03 0.42
CA VAL A 600 3.88 -27.00 1.14
C VAL A 600 3.20 -28.34 0.91
N GLY A 601 3.20 -29.17 1.95
CA GLY A 601 2.43 -30.39 1.96
C GLY A 601 1.00 -30.12 1.51
N GLU A 602 0.55 -30.94 0.56
CA GLU A 602 -0.84 -31.03 0.14
C GLU A 602 -1.79 -31.06 1.35
N SER A 603 -2.98 -30.49 1.16
CA SER A 603 -4.05 -30.31 2.14
C SER A 603 -4.01 -29.00 2.96
N LEU A 604 -4.25 -27.88 2.27
CA LEU A 604 -4.85 -26.70 2.92
C LEU A 604 -6.14 -26.22 2.24
N ILE A 605 -6.57 -26.85 1.15
CA ILE A 605 -7.86 -26.56 0.49
C ILE A 605 -8.47 -27.89 0.06
N GLY A 606 -9.34 -28.44 0.89
CA GLY A 606 -9.98 -29.73 0.65
C GLY A 606 -11.06 -29.97 1.69
N GLU A 607 -12.06 -29.09 1.69
CA GLU A 607 -13.44 -29.24 2.19
C GLU A 607 -14.01 -27.84 2.46
N VAL A 608 -14.32 -27.12 1.37
CA VAL A 608 -15.35 -26.06 1.43
C VAL A 608 -16.67 -26.78 1.23
N GLY A 609 -17.27 -27.23 2.33
CA GLY A 609 -18.66 -27.67 2.36
C GLY A 609 -19.57 -26.47 2.21
N LEU A 610 -20.37 -26.51 1.14
CA LEU A 610 -21.59 -25.75 0.83
C LEU A 610 -21.94 -24.57 1.74
N ILE A 611 -21.88 -23.36 1.18
CA ILE A 611 -22.86 -22.31 1.46
C ILE A 611 -23.69 -22.19 0.18
N GLU A 612 -24.82 -22.89 0.15
CA GLU A 612 -25.87 -22.64 -0.84
C GLU A 612 -26.48 -21.26 -0.57
N PHE A 613 -26.47 -20.42 -1.60
CA PHE A 613 -27.26 -19.21 -1.65
C PHE A 613 -28.72 -19.62 -1.85
N GLU A 614 -29.59 -19.29 -0.88
CA GLU A 614 -31.04 -19.31 -1.06
C GLU A 614 -31.43 -18.26 -2.09
N ASP A 615 -31.75 -18.70 -3.31
CA ASP A 615 -32.53 -17.91 -4.25
C ASP A 615 -34.01 -18.28 -4.12
N SER A 616 -34.80 -17.26 -3.88
CA SER A 616 -36.25 -17.31 -3.80
C SER A 616 -36.87 -17.58 -5.17
N SER A 617 -37.57 -18.70 -5.34
CA SER A 617 -38.72 -18.76 -6.25
C SER A 617 -39.72 -19.82 -5.82
N SER A 618 -40.92 -19.33 -5.54
CA SER A 618 -42.18 -20.05 -5.35
C SER A 618 -42.48 -21.12 -6.40
N GLY A 619 -43.13 -22.22 -5.99
CA GLY A 619 -44.00 -22.99 -6.88
C GLY A 619 -44.12 -24.49 -6.64
N ASP A 620 -45.03 -24.86 -5.73
CA ASP A 620 -45.96 -25.99 -5.78
C ASP A 620 -45.53 -27.48 -5.88
N ALA A 621 -46.31 -28.25 -5.11
CA ALA A 621 -46.78 -29.62 -5.32
C ALA A 621 -45.92 -30.84 -4.91
N ALA A 622 -46.20 -31.28 -3.67
CA ALA A 622 -46.80 -32.58 -3.33
C ALA A 622 -46.06 -33.92 -3.61
N SER A 623 -45.92 -34.65 -2.50
CA SER A 623 -46.06 -36.12 -2.34
C SER A 623 -45.06 -37.05 -3.04
N THR A 624 -44.20 -37.72 -2.26
CA THR A 624 -44.40 -39.14 -1.89
C THR A 624 -43.34 -39.64 -0.91
N LEU A 625 -43.82 -40.17 0.22
CA LEU A 625 -43.13 -41.12 1.09
C LEU A 625 -43.07 -42.48 0.37
N GLU A 626 -41.92 -43.14 0.32
CA GLU A 626 -41.78 -44.57 0.65
C GLU A 626 -40.33 -45.11 0.60
N ARG A 627 -39.97 -45.81 1.69
CA ARG A 627 -39.15 -47.03 1.83
C ARG A 627 -37.65 -47.08 1.47
N MET A 628 -36.87 -47.24 2.55
CA MET A 628 -35.98 -48.37 2.88
C MET A 628 -35.26 -49.10 1.72
N GLU A 629 -33.94 -48.93 1.68
CA GLU A 629 -32.93 -49.98 1.98
C GLU A 629 -31.64 -49.33 2.51
#